data_AF-A0A554GMQ2-F1
#
_entry.id   AF-A0A554GMQ2-F1
#
_cell.length_a   1.000
_cell.length_b   1.000
_cell.length_c   1.000
_cell.angle_alpha   90.00
_cell.angle_beta   90.00
_cell.angle_gamma   90.00
#
_symmetry.space_group_name_H-M   'P 1'
#
loop_
_entity.id
_entity.type
_entity.pdbx_description
1 polymer ?
#
loop_
_entity_poly.entity_id
_entity_poly.type
_entity_poly.pdbx_seq_one_letter_code
_entity_poly.pdbx_strand_id
1 'polypeptide(L)'
;MILLKASLILALASAAPASNANCATTNIETALRHVFERYKEGGVLELRRESGDPITPQFISESLKIRDVPNGYATLESSEFFETYEAALFKNPTGYHLVVVGSGASVDHIAVFKCDAEGLRADNMALPLGLEEAVQLYRDAGLIAPKGKKGLTEKTVRDWAGSVLALQLPRKGRVITITASVEEPESVYGKKLGTIEYVDSKFVVHSLAKAKAR
;
A
#
# COMPACT_ATOMS: atom_id res chain seq x y z
N MET A 1 -56.59 -16.62 -35.73
CA MET A 1 -55.87 -17.30 -34.63
C MET A 1 -54.38 -17.19 -34.89
N ILE A 2 -53.71 -16.22 -34.25
CA ILE A 2 -52.26 -16.05 -34.31
C ILE A 2 -51.78 -16.25 -32.86
N LEU A 3 -51.15 -17.39 -32.61
CA LEU A 3 -50.56 -17.70 -31.31
C LEU A 3 -49.28 -16.88 -31.09
N LEU A 4 -49.17 -16.37 -29.86
CA LEU A 4 -48.14 -15.49 -29.32
C LEU A 4 -46.71 -16.01 -29.55
N LYS A 5 -45.86 -15.14 -30.12
CA LYS A 5 -44.41 -15.11 -29.84
C LYS A 5 -44.17 -14.05 -28.77
N ALA A 6 -43.88 -14.46 -27.55
CA ALA A 6 -43.33 -13.60 -26.52
C ALA A 6 -42.14 -14.32 -25.88
N SER A 7 -40.97 -14.19 -26.53
CA SER A 7 -39.70 -14.53 -25.94
C SER A 7 -39.37 -13.44 -24.92
N LEU A 8 -39.58 -13.75 -23.64
CA LEU A 8 -39.18 -12.89 -22.53
C LEU A 8 -37.66 -12.91 -22.43
N ILE A 9 -36.99 -11.95 -23.10
CA ILE A 9 -35.58 -11.67 -22.88
C ILE A 9 -35.50 -11.04 -21.49
N LEU A 10 -35.04 -11.82 -20.52
CA LEU A 10 -34.65 -11.33 -19.21
C LEU A 10 -33.40 -10.46 -19.42
N ALA A 11 -33.61 -9.18 -19.71
CA ALA A 11 -32.54 -8.19 -19.64
C ALA A 11 -32.06 -8.18 -18.19
N LEU A 12 -30.91 -8.78 -17.93
CA LEU A 12 -30.11 -8.42 -16.77
C LEU A 12 -29.90 -6.92 -16.89
N ALA A 13 -30.65 -6.14 -16.10
CA ALA A 13 -30.25 -4.80 -15.77
C ALA A 13 -28.92 -4.95 -15.03
N SER A 14 -27.83 -4.88 -15.80
CA SER A 14 -26.53 -4.48 -15.28
C SER A 14 -26.77 -3.10 -14.68
N ALA A 15 -27.08 -3.07 -13.39
CA ALA A 15 -26.96 -1.87 -12.60
C ALA A 15 -25.48 -1.50 -12.67
N ALA A 16 -25.13 -0.63 -13.62
CA ALA A 16 -23.93 0.17 -13.50
C ALA A 16 -24.03 0.84 -12.12
N PRO A 17 -23.07 0.63 -11.21
CA PRO A 17 -23.13 1.33 -9.95
C PRO A 17 -23.09 2.83 -10.26
N ALA A 18 -24.01 3.58 -9.68
CA ALA A 18 -24.07 5.02 -9.80
C ALA A 18 -22.78 5.62 -9.19
N SER A 19 -21.76 5.83 -10.01
CA SER A 19 -20.48 6.44 -9.58
C SER A 19 -20.50 7.94 -9.82
N ASN A 20 -21.23 8.66 -8.96
CA ASN A 20 -20.82 10.01 -8.59
C ASN A 20 -20.14 9.94 -7.23
N ALA A 21 -19.16 9.04 -7.08
CA ALA A 21 -18.27 9.06 -5.94
C ALA A 21 -17.35 10.26 -6.15
N ASN A 22 -17.64 11.37 -5.48
CA ASN A 22 -16.78 12.54 -5.51
C ASN A 22 -15.49 12.19 -4.73
N CYS A 23 -14.56 11.47 -5.38
CA CYS A 23 -13.28 11.04 -4.83
C CYS A 23 -12.33 12.20 -4.49
N ALA A 24 -12.75 13.44 -4.77
CA ALA A 24 -12.04 14.65 -4.41
C ALA A 24 -12.06 14.85 -2.89
N THR A 25 -11.08 14.28 -2.20
CA THR A 25 -10.78 14.62 -0.81
C THR A 25 -9.29 14.86 -0.62
N THR A 26 -8.98 15.85 0.20
CA THR A 26 -7.64 16.08 0.71
C THR A 26 -7.47 15.60 2.16
N ASN A 27 -8.54 15.07 2.75
CA ASN A 27 -8.60 14.62 4.13
C ASN A 27 -8.41 13.09 4.17
N ILE A 28 -7.35 12.65 4.86
CA ILE A 28 -7.01 11.23 5.00
C ILE A 28 -8.06 10.46 5.81
N GLU A 29 -8.71 11.09 6.78
CA GLU A 29 -9.80 10.47 7.53
C GLU A 29 -10.96 10.10 6.61
N THR A 30 -11.38 11.03 5.75
CA THR A 30 -12.42 10.78 4.75
C THR A 30 -12.02 9.65 3.80
N ALA A 31 -10.76 9.66 3.32
CA ALA A 31 -10.26 8.62 2.44
C ALA A 31 -10.27 7.23 3.10
N LEU A 32 -9.84 7.14 4.37
CA LEU A 32 -9.86 5.91 5.15
C LEU A 32 -11.29 5.44 5.41
N ARG A 33 -12.20 6.34 5.81
CA ARG A 33 -13.63 6.00 5.98
C ARG A 33 -14.21 5.37 4.71
N HIS A 34 -13.98 5.96 3.53
CA HIS A 34 -14.45 5.38 2.27
C HIS A 34 -13.89 3.97 2.02
N VAL A 35 -12.62 3.73 2.35
CA VAL A 35 -12.01 2.38 2.26
C VAL A 35 -12.74 1.40 3.16
N PHE A 36 -13.01 1.75 4.41
CA PHE A 36 -13.63 0.82 5.36
C PHE A 36 -15.14 0.66 5.18
N GLU A 37 -15.82 1.65 4.63
CA GLU A 37 -17.21 1.52 4.19
C GLU A 37 -17.35 0.51 3.04
N ARG A 38 -16.38 0.51 2.12
CA ARG A 38 -16.35 -0.41 0.97
C ARG A 38 -15.80 -1.78 1.34
N TYR A 39 -14.75 -1.84 2.16
CA TYR A 39 -14.02 -3.03 2.54
C TYR A 39 -14.12 -3.24 4.06
N LYS A 40 -15.28 -3.72 4.51
CA LYS A 40 -15.60 -3.90 5.93
C LYS A 40 -14.73 -4.92 6.67
N GLU A 41 -13.96 -5.72 5.94
CA GLU A 41 -13.00 -6.70 6.47
C GLU A 41 -11.54 -6.30 6.14
N GLY A 42 -11.28 -5.01 5.86
CA GLY A 42 -9.94 -4.53 5.51
C GLY A 42 -9.51 -4.76 4.06
N GLY A 43 -10.24 -5.61 3.33
CA GLY A 43 -9.98 -5.88 1.91
C GLY A 43 -8.64 -6.56 1.71
N VAL A 44 -7.82 -6.01 0.81
CA VAL A 44 -6.50 -6.56 0.45
C VAL A 44 -5.45 -6.42 1.56
N LEU A 45 -5.70 -5.58 2.57
CA LEU A 45 -4.80 -5.41 3.71
C LEU A 45 -5.05 -6.45 4.81
N GLU A 46 -6.13 -7.24 4.71
CA GLU A 46 -6.57 -8.21 5.73
C GLU A 46 -6.61 -7.64 7.17
N LEU A 47 -7.06 -6.39 7.32
CA LEU A 47 -7.26 -5.78 8.64
C LEU A 47 -8.34 -6.54 9.41
N ARG A 48 -7.92 -7.40 10.34
CA ARG A 48 -8.81 -8.19 11.19
C ARG A 48 -8.77 -7.70 12.63
N ARG A 49 -9.95 -7.69 13.24
CA ARG A 49 -10.13 -7.44 14.68
C ARG A 49 -10.06 -8.76 15.43
N GLU A 50 -9.49 -8.75 16.64
CA GLU A 50 -9.46 -9.92 17.53
C GLU A 50 -10.87 -10.44 17.84
N SER A 51 -11.84 -9.53 17.99
CA SER A 51 -13.26 -9.84 18.19
C SER A 51 -13.93 -10.54 17.00
N GLY A 52 -13.35 -10.44 15.80
CA GLY A 52 -13.98 -10.89 14.55
C GLY A 52 -15.09 -9.97 14.02
N ASP A 53 -15.41 -8.89 14.73
CA ASP A 53 -16.39 -7.90 14.29
C ASP A 53 -15.90 -7.15 13.04
N PRO A 54 -16.81 -6.67 12.18
CA PRO A 54 -16.44 -5.87 11.03
C PRO A 54 -15.81 -4.53 11.44
N ILE A 55 -15.00 -3.99 10.54
CA ILE A 55 -14.49 -2.62 10.67
C ILE A 55 -15.60 -1.65 10.27
N THR A 56 -15.98 -0.78 11.19
CA THR A 56 -17.01 0.24 10.98
C THR A 56 -16.40 1.64 10.89
N PRO A 57 -17.08 2.60 10.24
CA PRO A 57 -16.60 3.99 10.22
C PRO A 57 -16.44 4.58 11.62
N GLN A 58 -17.31 4.22 12.57
CA GLN A 58 -17.23 4.68 13.96
C GLN A 58 -15.96 4.15 14.63
N PHE A 59 -15.72 2.84 14.54
CA PHE A 59 -14.51 2.21 15.09
C PHE A 59 -13.23 2.80 14.51
N ILE A 60 -13.21 3.06 13.20
CA ILE A 60 -12.08 3.75 12.55
C ILE A 60 -11.89 5.15 13.11
N SER A 61 -12.97 5.91 13.30
CA SER A 61 -12.89 7.27 13.87
C SER A 61 -12.21 7.28 15.23
N GLU A 62 -12.51 6.28 16.06
CA GLU A 62 -11.99 6.14 17.42
C GLU A 62 -10.54 5.64 17.42
N SER A 63 -10.18 4.78 16.46
CA SER A 63 -8.84 4.19 16.34
C SER A 63 -7.85 5.07 15.57
N LEU A 64 -8.34 6.07 14.84
CA LEU A 64 -7.53 6.90 13.95
C LEU A 64 -6.82 8.02 14.72
N LYS A 65 -5.50 8.09 14.56
CA LYS A 65 -4.67 9.19 15.02
C LYS A 65 -4.08 9.93 13.81
N ILE A 66 -4.70 11.05 13.47
CA ILE A 66 -4.24 11.91 12.39
C ILE A 66 -3.04 12.74 12.88
N ARG A 67 -2.01 12.87 12.05
CA ARG A 67 -0.92 13.82 12.28
C ARG A 67 -1.00 14.93 11.25
N ASP A 68 -0.92 16.18 11.69
CA ASP A 68 -1.07 17.37 10.84
C ASP A 68 0.04 17.44 9.79
N VAL A 69 -0.27 16.98 8.57
CA VAL A 69 0.69 16.97 7.46
C VAL A 69 0.00 17.28 6.11
N PRO A 70 0.65 18.02 5.19
CA PRO A 70 0.01 18.55 3.97
C PRO A 70 -0.60 17.50 3.01
N ASN A 71 -0.10 16.26 3.05
CA ASN A 71 -0.57 15.17 2.21
C ASN A 71 -1.37 14.14 2.97
N GLY A 72 -1.69 14.35 4.26
CA GLY A 72 -2.40 13.38 5.08
C GLY A 72 -1.52 12.20 5.48
N TYR A 73 -1.38 12.00 6.78
CA TYR A 73 -0.77 10.83 7.40
C TYR A 73 -1.58 10.51 8.63
N ALA A 74 -1.81 9.23 8.86
CA ALA A 74 -2.49 8.77 10.06
C ALA A 74 -1.92 7.44 10.51
N THR A 75 -1.99 7.19 11.81
CA THR A 75 -1.83 5.85 12.37
C THR A 75 -3.21 5.33 12.76
N LEU A 76 -3.47 4.06 12.48
CA LEU A 76 -4.65 3.34 12.95
C LEU A 76 -4.17 2.45 14.09
N GLU A 77 -4.55 2.81 15.31
CA GLU A 77 -4.12 2.16 16.53
C GLU A 77 -5.35 1.71 17.30
N SER A 78 -5.42 0.42 17.61
CA SER A 78 -6.47 -0.15 18.46
C SER A 78 -5.92 -1.40 19.13
N SER A 79 -6.34 -1.66 20.37
CA SER A 79 -6.04 -2.93 21.05
C SER A 79 -6.74 -4.11 20.40
N GLU A 80 -7.73 -3.87 19.54
CA GLU A 80 -8.43 -4.91 18.79
C GLU A 80 -7.67 -5.35 17.53
N PHE A 81 -6.64 -4.61 17.10
CA PHE A 81 -5.82 -4.97 15.95
C PHE A 81 -4.59 -5.76 16.38
N PHE A 82 -4.22 -6.76 15.58
CA PHE A 82 -2.99 -7.54 15.77
C PHE A 82 -1.71 -6.70 15.61
N GLU A 83 -1.79 -5.61 14.85
CA GLU A 83 -0.68 -4.69 14.60
C GLU A 83 -1.18 -3.24 14.52
N THR A 84 -0.25 -2.30 14.60
CA THR A 84 -0.54 -0.89 14.31
C THR A 84 -0.44 -0.67 12.80
N TYR A 85 -1.28 0.18 12.22
CA TYR A 85 -1.16 0.50 10.80
C TYR A 85 -0.82 1.97 10.59
N GLU A 86 -0.10 2.26 9.51
CA GLU A 86 0.15 3.61 9.04
C GLU A 86 -0.52 3.81 7.68
N ALA A 87 -1.03 5.01 7.43
CA ALA A 87 -1.60 5.39 6.16
C ALA A 87 -1.04 6.73 5.68
N ALA A 88 -0.80 6.86 4.37
CA ALA A 88 -0.41 8.09 3.73
C ALA A 88 -1.23 8.33 2.46
N LEU A 89 -1.68 9.57 2.28
CA LEU A 89 -2.51 9.97 1.16
C LEU A 89 -1.67 10.69 0.08
N PHE A 90 -1.82 10.25 -1.17
CA PHE A 90 -1.06 10.73 -2.32
C PHE A 90 -2.02 11.32 -3.35
N LYS A 91 -2.12 12.65 -3.35
CA LYS A 91 -3.06 13.40 -4.19
C LYS A 91 -2.65 13.39 -5.67
N ASN A 92 -3.58 13.11 -6.57
CA ASN A 92 -3.40 13.33 -8.02
C ASN A 92 -4.50 14.27 -8.57
N PRO A 93 -4.37 14.81 -9.79
CA PRO A 93 -5.36 15.74 -10.35
C PRO A 93 -6.78 15.19 -10.45
N THR A 94 -6.95 13.86 -10.47
CA THR A 94 -8.23 13.19 -10.66
C THR A 94 -8.77 12.52 -9.39
N GLY A 95 -8.09 12.67 -8.24
CA GLY A 95 -8.41 11.95 -7.01
C GLY A 95 -7.16 11.66 -6.15
N TYR A 96 -7.02 10.43 -5.66
CA TYR A 96 -5.92 10.05 -4.77
C TYR A 96 -5.51 8.59 -4.87
N HIS A 97 -4.29 8.30 -4.41
CA HIS A 97 -3.89 6.98 -3.91
C HIS A 97 -3.75 7.05 -2.40
N LEU A 98 -4.26 6.06 -1.69
CA LEU A 98 -4.06 5.87 -0.26
C LEU A 98 -3.22 4.61 -0.08
N VAL A 99 -2.03 4.77 0.50
CA VAL A 99 -1.16 3.65 0.84
C VAL A 99 -1.33 3.38 2.32
N VAL A 100 -1.60 2.12 2.69
CA VAL A 100 -1.73 1.67 4.07
C VAL A 100 -0.77 0.51 4.30
N VAL A 101 -0.02 0.55 5.39
CA VAL A 101 0.99 -0.46 5.75
C VAL A 101 0.83 -0.89 7.21
N GLY A 102 1.10 -2.15 7.52
CA GLY A 102 1.30 -2.63 8.90
C GLY A 102 2.62 -2.14 9.48
N SER A 103 2.64 -1.81 10.78
CA SER A 103 3.80 -1.27 11.49
C SER A 103 4.87 -2.34 11.68
N GLY A 104 6.07 -2.10 11.16
CA GLY A 104 7.14 -3.09 11.18
C GLY A 104 6.91 -4.27 10.23
N ALA A 105 5.91 -4.16 9.35
CA ALA A 105 5.49 -5.26 8.50
C ALA A 105 6.19 -5.26 7.14
N SER A 106 6.16 -6.45 6.53
CA SER A 106 6.69 -6.73 5.19
C SER A 106 6.01 -5.91 4.10
N VAL A 107 6.61 -5.87 2.91
CA VAL A 107 5.89 -5.49 1.68
C VAL A 107 4.62 -6.32 1.43
N ASP A 108 4.52 -7.48 2.08
CA ASP A 108 3.34 -8.36 2.05
C ASP A 108 2.14 -7.82 2.85
N HIS A 109 2.32 -6.80 3.70
CA HIS A 109 1.26 -6.14 4.47
C HIS A 109 1.04 -4.70 4.00
N ILE A 110 1.05 -4.51 2.68
CA ILE A 110 0.80 -3.22 2.04
C ILE A 110 -0.48 -3.30 1.21
N ALA A 111 -1.32 -2.30 1.35
CA ALA A 111 -2.44 -2.07 0.46
C ALA A 111 -2.36 -0.67 -0.15
N VAL A 112 -2.65 -0.60 -1.44
CA VAL A 112 -2.85 0.67 -2.13
C VAL A 112 -4.29 0.73 -2.62
N PHE A 113 -4.96 1.82 -2.31
CA PHE A 113 -6.31 2.10 -2.80
C PHE A 113 -6.28 3.34 -3.68
N LYS A 114 -6.89 3.25 -4.84
CA LYS A 114 -7.08 4.37 -5.76
C LYS A 114 -8.53 4.82 -5.73
N CYS A 115 -8.75 6.13 -5.64
CA CYS A 115 -10.06 6.73 -5.85
C CYS A 115 -9.94 7.78 -6.95
N ASP A 116 -10.69 7.62 -8.03
CA ASP A 116 -10.79 8.56 -9.14
C ASP A 116 -12.25 8.65 -9.65
N ALA A 117 -12.48 9.12 -10.87
CA ALA A 117 -13.81 9.22 -11.46
C ALA A 117 -14.55 7.87 -11.57
N GLU A 118 -13.82 6.74 -11.61
CA GLU A 118 -14.38 5.39 -11.63
C GLU A 118 -14.75 4.88 -10.22
N GLY A 119 -14.40 5.66 -9.18
CA GLY A 119 -14.65 5.34 -7.78
C GLY A 119 -13.47 4.67 -7.08
N LEU A 120 -13.72 4.18 -5.86
CA LEU A 120 -12.70 3.58 -5.00
C LEU A 120 -12.46 2.10 -5.36
N ARG A 121 -11.20 1.74 -5.58
CA ARG A 121 -10.73 0.37 -5.82
C ARG A 121 -9.36 0.10 -5.21
N ALA A 122 -9.06 -1.16 -4.93
CA ALA A 122 -7.69 -1.60 -4.65
C ALA A 122 -6.82 -1.50 -5.92
N ASP A 123 -5.57 -1.09 -5.76
CA ASP A 123 -4.57 -0.95 -6.81
C ASP A 123 -3.25 -1.63 -6.38
N ASN A 124 -3.31 -2.95 -6.18
CA ASN A 124 -2.21 -3.74 -5.65
C ASN A 124 -0.96 -3.73 -6.56
N MET A 125 -1.11 -3.29 -7.81
CA MET A 125 0.00 -3.18 -8.76
C MET A 125 0.69 -1.81 -8.72
N ALA A 126 0.15 -0.85 -7.96
CA ALA A 126 0.67 0.52 -7.92
C ALA A 126 2.09 0.60 -7.33
N LEU A 127 2.46 -0.30 -6.41
CA LEU A 127 3.79 -0.39 -5.83
C LEU A 127 4.50 -1.66 -6.34
N PRO A 128 5.32 -1.58 -7.40
CA PRO A 128 5.98 -2.74 -7.99
C PRO A 128 7.23 -3.12 -7.17
N LEU A 129 7.04 -3.79 -6.03
CA LEU A 129 8.13 -4.25 -5.15
C LEU A 129 8.15 -5.77 -5.07
N GLY A 130 8.42 -6.42 -6.21
CA GLY A 130 8.64 -7.86 -6.26
C GLY A 130 10.00 -8.26 -5.69
N LEU A 131 10.22 -9.57 -5.56
CA LEU A 131 11.49 -10.12 -5.07
C LEU A 131 12.69 -9.71 -5.95
N GLU A 132 12.51 -9.66 -7.27
CA GLU A 132 13.57 -9.23 -8.19
C GLU A 132 13.94 -7.76 -7.98
N GLU A 133 12.94 -6.87 -7.85
CA GLU A 133 13.17 -5.47 -7.51
C GLU A 133 13.85 -5.33 -6.15
N ALA A 134 13.42 -6.11 -5.15
CA ALA A 134 14.06 -6.13 -3.83
C ALA A 134 15.54 -6.50 -3.95
N VAL A 135 15.88 -7.62 -4.61
CA VAL A 135 17.27 -8.06 -4.81
C VAL A 135 18.09 -6.97 -5.51
N GLN A 136 17.52 -6.31 -6.53
CA GLN A 136 18.21 -5.23 -7.22
C GLN A 136 18.45 -4.01 -6.30
N LEU A 137 17.49 -3.64 -5.46
CA LEU A 137 17.65 -2.56 -4.47
C LEU A 137 18.77 -2.87 -3.46
N TYR A 138 18.85 -4.11 -2.98
CA TYR A 138 19.95 -4.58 -2.12
C TYR A 138 21.31 -4.52 -2.82
N ARG A 139 21.35 -4.88 -4.10
CA ARG A 139 22.57 -4.79 -4.93
C ARG A 139 23.01 -3.35 -5.13
N ASP A 140 22.07 -2.46 -5.48
CA ASP A 140 22.32 -1.05 -5.74
C ASP A 140 22.78 -0.29 -4.49
N ALA A 141 22.27 -0.69 -3.32
CA ALA A 141 22.74 -0.19 -2.02
C ALA A 141 24.11 -0.75 -1.61
N GLY A 142 24.69 -1.67 -2.39
CA GLY A 142 25.98 -2.30 -2.09
C GLY A 142 25.95 -3.25 -0.89
N LEU A 143 24.77 -3.75 -0.52
CA LEU A 143 24.60 -4.63 0.64
C LEU A 143 24.82 -6.11 0.30
N ILE A 144 24.68 -6.50 -0.97
CA ILE A 144 25.04 -7.84 -1.43
C ILE A 144 26.57 -7.93 -1.55
N ALA A 145 27.17 -8.81 -0.77
CA ALA A 145 28.60 -9.05 -0.78
C ALA A 145 29.03 -9.65 -2.13
N PRO A 146 30.22 -9.26 -2.65
CA PRO A 146 30.82 -9.91 -3.81
C PRO A 146 30.99 -11.42 -3.59
N LYS A 147 30.89 -12.20 -4.67
CA LYS A 147 31.04 -13.66 -4.62
C LYS A 147 32.33 -14.07 -3.90
N GLY A 148 32.21 -14.97 -2.92
CA GLY A 148 33.34 -15.48 -2.13
C GLY A 148 33.76 -14.58 -0.95
N LYS A 149 33.11 -13.43 -0.73
CA LYS A 149 33.30 -12.62 0.48
C LYS A 149 32.24 -12.93 1.53
N LYS A 150 32.62 -12.76 2.81
CA LYS A 150 31.68 -12.83 3.93
C LYS A 150 30.70 -11.65 3.87
N GLY A 151 29.43 -11.92 4.11
CA GLY A 151 28.37 -10.92 4.15
C GLY A 151 27.05 -11.48 3.61
N LEU A 152 26.07 -10.60 3.44
CA LEU A 152 24.78 -10.92 2.84
C LEU A 152 24.98 -11.39 1.40
N THR A 153 24.40 -12.54 1.04
CA THR A 153 24.42 -13.03 -0.35
C THR A 153 23.06 -12.80 -1.01
N GLU A 154 23.04 -12.76 -2.34
CA GLU A 154 21.77 -12.72 -3.09
C GLU A 154 20.88 -13.93 -2.74
N LYS A 155 21.48 -15.11 -2.58
CA LYS A 155 20.76 -16.31 -2.14
C LYS A 155 20.10 -16.09 -0.79
N THR A 156 20.79 -15.46 0.16
CA THR A 156 20.24 -15.14 1.48
C THR A 156 19.00 -14.25 1.39
N VAL A 157 19.01 -13.24 0.50
CA VAL A 157 17.84 -12.37 0.30
C VAL A 157 16.68 -13.15 -0.34
N ARG A 158 16.96 -13.99 -1.33
CA ARG A 158 15.95 -14.77 -2.05
C ARG A 158 15.30 -15.87 -1.20
N ASP A 159 16.11 -16.51 -0.37
CA ASP A 159 15.68 -17.60 0.51
C ASP A 159 15.21 -17.09 1.88
N TRP A 160 15.16 -15.76 2.06
CA TRP A 160 14.74 -15.18 3.33
C TRP A 160 13.27 -15.54 3.60
N ALA A 161 13.01 -16.14 4.76
CA ALA A 161 11.68 -16.62 5.12
C ALA A 161 10.72 -15.49 5.55
N GLY A 162 11.27 -14.31 5.89
CA GLY A 162 10.48 -13.15 6.31
C GLY A 162 10.45 -12.05 5.24
N SER A 163 10.09 -10.84 5.66
CA SER A 163 10.17 -9.67 4.79
C SER A 163 11.60 -9.37 4.36
N VAL A 164 11.78 -9.08 3.08
CA VAL A 164 13.03 -8.49 2.57
C VAL A 164 13.00 -6.97 2.54
N LEU A 165 11.84 -6.32 2.53
CA LEU A 165 11.72 -4.86 2.42
C LEU A 165 10.75 -4.32 3.46
N ALA A 166 11.08 -3.18 4.04
CA ALA A 166 10.17 -2.39 4.87
C ALA A 166 9.96 -1.02 4.24
N LEU A 167 8.72 -0.51 4.33
CA LEU A 167 8.36 0.81 3.85
C LEU A 167 8.09 1.75 5.01
N GLN A 168 8.64 2.96 4.92
CA GLN A 168 8.36 4.04 5.86
C GLN A 168 7.56 5.11 5.12
N LEU A 169 6.28 5.24 5.46
CA LEU A 169 5.39 6.18 4.82
C LEU A 169 5.77 7.64 5.17
N PRO A 170 5.67 8.57 4.21
CA PRO A 170 6.04 9.95 4.45
C PRO A 170 5.05 10.62 5.40
N ARG A 171 5.57 11.12 6.53
CA ARG A 171 4.86 12.15 7.30
C ARG A 171 4.89 13.51 6.58
N LYS A 172 5.78 13.73 5.62
CA LYS A 172 5.79 14.96 4.81
C LYS A 172 6.30 14.65 3.42
N GLY A 173 5.77 15.37 2.42
CA GLY A 173 6.19 15.19 1.03
C GLY A 173 5.50 14.00 0.36
N ARG A 174 6.14 13.44 -0.66
CA ARG A 174 5.57 12.42 -1.56
C ARG A 174 6.52 11.22 -1.74
N VAL A 175 7.40 11.00 -0.77
CA VAL A 175 8.49 10.05 -0.89
C VAL A 175 8.41 9.01 0.22
N ILE A 176 8.14 7.76 -0.14
CA ILE A 176 8.22 6.61 0.76
C ILE A 176 9.69 6.17 0.83
N THR A 177 10.20 5.89 2.02
CA THR A 177 11.56 5.34 2.17
C THR A 177 11.50 3.82 2.16
N ILE A 178 12.40 3.18 1.40
CA ILE A 178 12.56 1.73 1.39
C ILE A 178 13.79 1.37 2.22
N THR A 179 13.63 0.47 3.19
CA THR A 179 14.72 -0.05 4.01
C THR A 179 14.81 -1.57 3.94
N ALA A 180 16.01 -2.09 4.17
CA ALA A 180 16.28 -3.50 4.30
C ALA A 180 15.58 -4.09 5.53
N SER A 181 14.87 -5.20 5.34
CA SER A 181 14.17 -5.90 6.43
C SER A 181 14.76 -7.29 6.74
N VAL A 182 15.77 -7.73 6.00
CA VAL A 182 16.58 -8.91 6.34
C VAL A 182 17.33 -8.65 7.65
N GLU A 183 17.11 -9.52 8.64
CA GLU A 183 17.69 -9.40 9.99
C GLU A 183 19.11 -9.96 10.09
N GLU A 184 19.47 -10.90 9.21
CA GLU A 184 20.80 -11.51 9.21
C GLU A 184 21.56 -11.27 7.89
N PRO A 185 22.77 -10.65 7.94
CA PRO A 185 23.46 -10.17 9.14
C PRO A 185 22.88 -8.85 9.67
N GLU A 186 22.87 -8.65 11.00
CA GLU A 186 22.29 -7.48 11.69
C GLU A 186 22.70 -6.13 11.09
N SER A 187 23.94 -6.04 10.60
CA SER A 187 24.49 -4.84 9.94
C SER A 187 23.68 -4.34 8.72
N VAL A 188 22.81 -5.19 8.16
CA VAL A 188 21.97 -4.92 6.99
C VAL A 188 20.60 -4.36 7.39
N TYR A 189 20.05 -4.77 8.53
CA TYR A 189 18.71 -4.39 8.95
C TYR A 189 18.56 -2.87 9.06
N GLY A 190 17.45 -2.34 8.56
CA GLY A 190 17.13 -0.92 8.59
C GLY A 190 17.96 -0.04 7.65
N LYS A 191 18.93 -0.60 6.90
CA LYS A 191 19.70 0.18 5.92
C LYS A 191 18.78 0.67 4.80
N LYS A 192 18.91 1.95 4.45
CA LYS A 192 18.18 2.52 3.31
C LYS A 192 18.59 1.82 2.02
N LEU A 193 17.59 1.44 1.23
CA LEU A 193 17.76 0.76 -0.06
C LEU A 193 17.36 1.63 -1.25
N GLY A 194 16.44 2.57 -1.01
CA GLY A 194 15.92 3.45 -2.03
C GLY A 194 14.76 4.30 -1.52
N THR A 195 14.01 4.84 -2.46
CA THR A 195 12.79 5.59 -2.20
C THR A 195 11.74 5.31 -3.27
N ILE A 196 10.48 5.57 -2.95
CA ILE A 196 9.39 5.56 -3.92
C ILE A 196 8.84 6.97 -3.97
N GLU A 197 9.00 7.64 -5.10
CA GLU A 197 8.45 8.97 -5.33
C GLU A 197 7.10 8.87 -6.02
N TYR A 198 6.13 9.63 -5.53
CA TYR A 198 4.84 9.75 -6.19
C TYR A 198 4.81 10.98 -7.12
N VAL A 199 4.93 10.72 -8.41
CA VAL A 199 5.03 11.71 -9.49
C VAL A 199 4.08 11.33 -10.63
N ASP A 200 3.43 12.32 -11.24
CA ASP A 200 2.48 12.13 -12.34
C ASP A 200 1.43 11.03 -12.09
N SER A 201 0.92 10.99 -10.84
CA SER A 201 -0.07 10.02 -10.38
C SER A 201 0.40 8.56 -10.35
N LYS A 202 1.72 8.33 -10.34
CA LYS A 202 2.34 7.01 -10.32
C LYS A 202 3.40 6.95 -9.23
N PHE A 203 3.62 5.75 -8.70
CA PHE A 203 4.74 5.48 -7.80
C PHE A 203 5.95 5.04 -8.63
N VAL A 204 7.07 5.75 -8.47
CA VAL A 204 8.32 5.50 -9.17
C VAL A 204 9.39 5.10 -8.16
N VAL A 205 9.97 3.93 -8.35
CA VAL A 205 11.03 3.40 -7.47
C VAL A 205 12.38 3.99 -7.90
N HIS A 206 13.11 4.52 -6.93
CA HIS A 206 14.48 5.02 -7.09
C HIS A 206 15.41 4.25 -6.17
N SER A 207 16.36 3.50 -6.74
CA SER A 207 17.38 2.81 -5.96
C SER A 207 18.51 3.75 -5.53
N LEU A 208 19.34 3.30 -4.58
CA LEU A 208 20.57 4.00 -4.18
C LEU A 208 21.76 3.76 -5.12
N ALA A 209 21.53 3.26 -6.33
CA ALA A 209 22.60 3.08 -7.30
C ALA A 209 23.39 4.39 -7.41
N LYS A 210 24.71 4.33 -7.19
CA LYS A 210 25.56 5.49 -7.42
C LYS A 210 25.32 5.90 -8.87
N ALA A 211 24.77 7.10 -9.08
CA ALA A 211 24.78 7.72 -10.38
C ALA A 211 26.21 7.58 -10.89
N LYS A 212 26.42 6.82 -11.99
CA LYS A 212 27.73 6.77 -12.63
C LYS A 212 28.12 8.24 -12.81
N ALA A 213 29.17 8.65 -12.11
CA ALA A 213 29.77 9.96 -12.32
C ALA A 213 29.99 10.06 -13.83
N ARG A 214 29.22 10.94 -14.47
CA ARG A 214 29.43 11.29 -15.87
C ARG A 214 30.68 12.14 -15.97
#